data_AF-A0AAD4ZGV3-F1
#
_entry.id   AF-A0AAD4ZGV3-F1
#
_cell.length_a   1.000
_cell.length_b   1.000
_cell.length_c   1.000
_cell.angle_alpha   90.00
_cell.angle_beta   90.00
_cell.angle_gamma   90.00
#
_symmetry.space_group_name_H-M   'P 1'
#
loop_
_entity.id
_entity.type
_entity.pdbx_description
1 polymer ?
#
loop_
_entity_poly.entity_id
_entity_poly.type
_entity_poly.pdbx_seq_one_letter_code
_entity_poly.pdbx_strand_id
1 'polypeptide(L)'
;MWGETADTSDVQQTIWHRAAAAAERLWSRREATSARNGNLTALPGLQYFRCLLNRRGVQAAPVTNLIARSPPIWSGSCYDQ
;
A
#
# COMPACT_ATOMS: atom_id res chain seq x y z
N MET A 1 -0.91 8.22 -11.99
CA MET A 1 -0.47 9.26 -11.05
C MET A 1 0.06 10.40 -11.89
N TRP A 2 -0.50 11.59 -11.72
CA TRP A 2 -0.03 12.80 -12.38
C TRP A 2 1.07 13.46 -11.54
N GLY A 3 1.98 14.20 -12.19
CA GLY A 3 3.25 14.65 -11.61
C GLY A 3 3.26 16.09 -11.11
N GLU A 4 2.14 16.80 -11.09
CA GLU A 4 2.08 18.24 -10.77
C GLU A 4 2.55 18.54 -9.34
N THR A 5 2.38 17.58 -8.43
CA THR A 5 2.72 17.71 -7.00
C THR A 5 3.61 16.59 -6.52
N ALA A 6 4.30 15.86 -7.40
CA ALA A 6 5.13 14.74 -7.00
C ALA A 6 6.55 14.87 -7.53
N ASP A 7 7.52 14.68 -6.64
CA ASP A 7 8.94 14.77 -6.95
C ASP A 7 9.69 13.54 -6.45
N THR A 8 11.02 13.54 -6.56
CA THR A 8 11.85 12.41 -6.13
C THR A 8 11.74 12.09 -4.64
N SER A 9 11.28 13.04 -3.81
CA SER A 9 11.16 12.87 -2.36
C SER A 9 9.90 12.12 -1.95
N ASP A 10 8.80 12.24 -2.72
CA ASP A 10 7.48 11.69 -2.35
C ASP A 10 6.89 10.72 -3.39
N VAL A 11 7.55 10.51 -4.54
CA VAL A 11 7.07 9.65 -5.62
C VAL A 11 6.79 8.22 -5.16
N GLN A 12 7.68 7.66 -4.34
CA GLN A 12 7.55 6.26 -3.90
C GLN A 12 6.36 6.06 -2.97
N GLN A 13 6.14 7.00 -2.04
CA GLN A 13 5.04 7.00 -1.08
C GLN A 13 3.69 7.29 -1.76
N THR A 14 3.73 7.97 -2.91
CA THR A 14 2.53 8.22 -3.73
C THR A 14 2.12 6.98 -4.51
N ILE A 15 3.09 6.26 -5.07
CA ILE A 15 2.83 5.06 -5.89
C ILE A 15 2.50 3.85 -5.01
N TRP A 16 3.32 3.60 -3.98
CA TRP A 16 3.23 2.42 -3.11
C TRP A 16 2.62 2.80 -1.76
N HIS A 17 1.70 2.02 -1.18
CA HIS A 17 1.25 0.65 -1.53
C HIS A 17 0.11 0.57 -2.56
N ARG A 18 -0.46 1.70 -3.00
CA ARG A 18 -1.74 1.72 -3.75
C ARG A 18 -1.65 1.01 -5.10
N ALA A 19 -0.51 1.14 -5.78
CA ALA A 19 -0.23 0.41 -7.01
C ALA A 19 -0.23 -1.11 -6.79
N ALA A 20 0.18 -1.61 -5.62
CA ALA A 20 0.15 -3.04 -5.31
C ALA A 20 -1.28 -3.59 -5.22
N ALA A 21 -2.20 -2.82 -4.62
CA ALA A 21 -3.61 -3.21 -4.55
C ALA A 21 -4.25 -3.26 -5.95
N ALA A 22 -3.93 -2.31 -6.82
CA ALA A 22 -4.36 -2.33 -8.21
C ALA A 22 -3.75 -3.52 -8.98
N ALA A 23 -2.46 -3.80 -8.76
CA ALA A 23 -1.77 -4.93 -9.37
C ALA A 23 -2.42 -6.27 -9.00
N GLU A 24 -2.72 -6.50 -7.71
CA GLU A 24 -3.40 -7.72 -7.25
C GLU A 24 -4.76 -7.89 -7.93
N ARG A 25 -5.52 -6.80 -8.10
CA ARG A 25 -6.84 -6.85 -8.74
C ARG A 25 -6.78 -7.19 -10.23
N LEU A 26 -5.73 -6.76 -10.91
CA LEU A 26 -5.50 -7.01 -12.33
C LEU A 26 -4.85 -8.38 -12.59
N TRP A 27 -4.03 -8.85 -11.65
CA TRP A 27 -3.31 -10.12 -11.78
C TRP A 27 -4.19 -11.33 -11.41
N SER A 28 -4.95 -11.22 -10.32
CA SER A 28 -5.75 -12.32 -9.80
C SER A 28 -7.12 -12.42 -10.47
N ARG A 29 -7.67 -13.65 -10.53
CA ARG A 29 -9.03 -13.88 -11.02
C ARG A 29 -10.03 -13.08 -10.22
N ARG A 30 -11.12 -12.67 -10.86
CA ARG A 30 -12.16 -11.83 -10.25
C ARG A 30 -12.74 -12.47 -8.99
N GLU A 31 -12.91 -13.80 -8.95
CA GLU A 31 -13.45 -14.45 -7.75
C GLU A 31 -12.53 -14.32 -6.52
N ALA A 32 -11.21 -14.32 -6.74
CA ALA A 32 -10.22 -14.22 -5.66
C ALA A 32 -10.20 -12.82 -5.00
N THR A 33 -10.59 -11.78 -5.73
CA THR A 33 -10.66 -10.39 -5.23
C THR A 33 -12.09 -9.89 -4.95
N SER A 34 -13.12 -10.63 -5.38
CA SER A 34 -14.54 -10.26 -5.22
C SER A 34 -15.16 -10.75 -3.90
N ALA A 35 -14.36 -11.18 -2.92
CA ALA A 35 -14.87 -11.63 -1.64
C ALA A 35 -15.70 -10.52 -0.97
N ARG A 36 -16.86 -10.90 -0.41
CA ARG A 36 -17.81 -9.98 0.26
C ARG A 36 -17.15 -9.12 1.36
N ASN A 37 -16.05 -9.64 1.94
CA ASN A 37 -15.23 -8.99 2.95
C ASN A 37 -13.78 -8.74 2.45
N GLY A 38 -13.62 -8.18 1.25
CA GLY A 38 -12.30 -7.98 0.62
C GLY A 38 -11.27 -7.24 1.50
N ASN A 39 -11.70 -6.34 2.40
CA ASN A 39 -10.80 -5.69 3.35
C ASN A 39 -10.19 -6.67 4.37
N LEU A 40 -10.96 -7.63 4.89
CA LEU A 40 -10.46 -8.56 5.91
C LEU A 40 -9.42 -9.54 5.33
N THR A 41 -9.54 -9.88 4.05
CA THR A 41 -8.63 -10.80 3.37
C THR A 41 -7.43 -10.09 2.74
N ALA A 42 -7.61 -8.88 2.20
CA ALA A 42 -6.53 -8.17 1.51
C ALA A 42 -5.63 -7.35 2.44
N LEU A 43 -6.15 -6.83 3.56
CA LEU A 43 -5.42 -5.92 4.43
C LEU A 43 -4.14 -6.53 5.03
N PRO A 44 -4.16 -7.76 5.60
CA PRO A 44 -2.93 -8.39 6.10
C PRO A 44 -1.88 -8.62 5.00
N GLY A 45 -2.33 -9.01 3.80
CA GLY A 45 -1.45 -9.20 2.64
C GLY A 45 -0.79 -7.91 2.17
N LEU A 46 -1.54 -6.81 2.15
CA LEU A 46 -1.02 -5.48 1.79
C LEU A 46 -0.03 -4.95 2.83
N GLN A 47 -0.31 -5.12 4.14
CA GLN A 47 0.61 -4.74 5.21
C GLN A 47 1.93 -5.51 5.13
N TYR A 48 1.85 -6.83 4.90
CA TYR A 48 3.02 -7.66 4.68
C TYR A 48 3.82 -7.21 3.44
N PHE A 49 3.14 -6.96 2.31
CA PHE A 49 3.79 -6.51 1.09
C PHE A 49 4.47 -5.14 1.26
N ARG A 50 3.84 -4.22 2.00
CA ARG A 50 4.43 -2.92 2.35
C ARG A 50 5.71 -3.08 3.16
N CYS A 51 5.75 -3.98 4.15
CA CYS A 51 6.99 -4.31 4.87
C CYS A 51 8.07 -4.85 3.94
N LEU A 52 7.71 -5.73 2.99
CA LEU A 52 8.65 -6.26 2.00
C LEU A 52 9.23 -5.17 1.10
N LEU A 53 8.43 -4.19 0.68
CA LEU A 53 8.89 -3.04 -0.11
C LEU A 53 9.90 -2.21 0.69
N ASN A 54 9.58 -1.89 1.95
CA ASN A 54 10.49 -1.13 2.81
C ASN A 54 11.83 -1.85 3.02
N ARG A 55 11.81 -3.18 3.19
CA ARG A 55 13.03 -4.01 3.29
C ARG A 55 13.89 -3.98 2.03
N ARG A 56 13.29 -3.71 0.87
CA ARG A 56 13.97 -3.57 -0.43
C ARG A 56 14.38 -2.12 -0.73
N GLY A 57 14.20 -1.20 0.21
CA GLY A 57 14.52 0.22 0.04
C GLY A 57 13.46 1.02 -0.71
N VAL A 58 12.28 0.45 -0.97
CA VAL A 58 11.13 1.17 -1.55
C VAL A 58 10.30 1.75 -0.40
N GLN A 59 10.28 3.07 -0.29
CA GLN A 59 9.57 3.80 0.77
C GLN A 59 8.06 3.81 0.49
N ALA A 60 7.38 2.76 0.93
CA ALA A 60 5.94 2.63 0.76
C ALA A 60 5.18 3.30 1.91
N ALA A 61 4.14 4.06 1.55
CA ALA A 61 3.24 4.68 2.53
C ALA A 61 2.56 3.62 3.42
N PRO A 62 2.20 3.95 4.67
CA PRO A 62 1.45 3.05 5.55
C PRO A 62 0.09 2.68 4.95
N VAL A 63 -0.40 1.45 5.18
CA VAL A 63 -1.62 0.92 4.58
C VAL A 63 -2.88 1.54 5.18
N THR A 64 -2.84 1.83 6.47
CA THR A 64 -3.97 2.40 7.22
C THR A 64 -4.04 3.92 7.17
N ASN A 65 -3.13 4.57 6.44
CA ASN A 65 -3.06 6.02 6.42
C ASN A 65 -4.18 6.63 5.56
N LEU A 66 -4.95 7.53 6.17
CA LEU A 66 -6.00 8.31 5.50
C LEU A 66 -5.38 9.38 4.58
N ILE A 67 -4.24 9.95 4.99
CA ILE A 67 -3.58 11.03 4.26
C ILE A 67 -2.41 10.44 3.46
N ALA A 68 -2.37 10.73 2.16
CA ALA A 68 -1.26 10.33 1.32
C ALA A 68 0.05 11.01 1.79
N ARG A 69 1.20 10.34 1.63
CA ARG A 69 2.53 10.90 1.88
C ARG A 69 2.78 11.38 3.33
N SER A 70 1.98 10.88 4.27
CA SER A 70 2.10 11.19 5.69
C SER A 70 2.75 10.03 6.46
N PRO A 71 3.44 10.30 7.58
CA PRO A 71 3.92 9.26 8.47
C PRO A 71 2.74 8.46 9.07
N PRO A 72 2.99 7.24 9.59
CA PRO A 72 1.96 6.46 10.26
C PRO A 72 1.44 7.21 11.49
N ILE A 73 0.12 7.11 11.72
CA ILE A 73 -0.58 7.79 12.82
C ILE A 73 -0.13 7.23 14.18
N TRP A 74 0.26 5.95 14.22
CA TRP A 74 0.68 5.26 15.44
C TRP A 74 2.05 4.60 15.27
N SER A 75 2.84 4.59 16.34
CA SER A 75 4.12 3.88 16.41
C SER A 75 3.87 2.39 16.64
N GLY A 76 3.61 1.65 15.55
CA GLY A 76 3.42 0.20 15.55
C GLY A 76 4.46 -0.53 14.70
N SER A 77 4.34 -1.85 14.61
CA SER A 77 5.09 -2.64 13.63
C SER A 77 4.72 -2.24 12.21
N CYS A 78 5.58 -2.47 11.23
CA CYS A 78 5.23 -2.21 9.83
C CYS A 78 4.04 -3.06 9.35
N TYR A 79 3.78 -4.19 10.03
CA TYR A 79 2.64 -5.08 9.77
C TYR A 79 1.31 -4.55 10.30
N ASP A 80 1.33 -3.51 11.15
CA ASP A 80 0.14 -2.92 11.76
C ASP A 80 -0.07 -1.46 11.31
N GLN A 81 0.64 -1.05 10.24
CA GLN A 81 0.72 0.34 9.74
C GLN A 81 0.05 0.51 8.38
#